data_AF-A0A951GY11-F1
#
_entry.id   AF-A0A951GY11-F1
#
_cell.length_a   1.000
_cell.length_b   1.000
_cell.length_c   1.000
_cell.angle_alpha   90.00
_cell.angle_beta   90.00
_cell.angle_gamma   90.00
#
_symmetry.space_group_name_H-M   'P 1'
#
loop_
_entity.id
_entity.type
_entity.pdbx_description
1 polymer ?
#
loop_
_entity_poly.entity_id
_entity_poly.type
_entity_poly.pdbx_seq_one_letter_code
_entity_poly.pdbx_strand_id
1 'polypeptide(L)'
;MTDDSQPIELREFEQVDVGPRTVLLRAAIESTAHASDARPTLVIYDGPEAHRIAPLPAPADPDGLIRAAYPAPRELLGDDSTFALELPSGAIVDLPAPSEGRARVGEREPPAEEPAPQAQDPESDATAPADDRRSDVHAQLAQLARSLASVERELTESRELMAATEAEGTATRQRAEELEGKLGATQQRIADTRTQMVALVAAVLEGNRTFVEMQTECARLLARSDELELGLQRSREELRLTSTERDELTRQVAAFDGVAIKARERATQAEQAHSQAIAQVQELQLASQELKERLSGATADLEVLAEARDKAEGDASELRAALRDVEASLELAEGRALQLVDERGSLSSRLETMFGELALLSATRADAESSLAVLQSEHQQATETNRAGHEQLQERVEELEAERYQLTARTDELNARLKTVLADANRARELEQELIAAREEADGLRAQLEVATDETTDKRARLQERLSELKRERASALVDSRERTAERERDAHELERVQSELTHARKELEVLQAELEAARLSQREATLVAVRVAAESQANAEAASDLWEAASESRPAGRLAGRR
;
A
#
# COMPACT_ATOMS: atom_id res chain seq x y z
N MET A 1 36.79 -24.29 24.82
CA MET A 1 35.46 -23.91 25.32
C MET A 1 34.49 -24.29 24.23
N THR A 2 33.96 -25.51 24.30
CA THR A 2 32.88 -25.99 23.44
C THR A 2 31.59 -25.39 24.00
N ASP A 3 30.88 -24.65 23.16
CA ASP A 3 29.66 -23.95 23.48
C ASP A 3 28.50 -24.97 23.48
N ASP A 4 28.12 -25.47 24.67
CA ASP A 4 27.01 -26.42 24.90
C ASP A 4 25.61 -25.80 24.62
N SER A 5 25.55 -24.74 23.83
CA SER A 5 24.35 -23.92 23.60
C SER A 5 23.69 -24.14 22.25
N GLN A 6 24.13 -25.09 21.42
CA GLN A 6 23.46 -25.38 20.16
C GLN A 6 22.35 -26.44 20.36
N PRO A 7 21.06 -26.06 20.28
CA PRO A 7 19.92 -26.94 20.60
C PRO A 7 19.63 -28.01 19.54
N ILE A 8 20.55 -28.22 18.60
CA ILE A 8 20.33 -28.99 17.38
C ILE A 8 21.61 -29.77 17.03
N GLU A 9 21.48 -31.10 16.89
CA GLU A 9 22.54 -31.99 16.43
C GLU A 9 22.22 -32.47 15.00
N LEU A 10 23.11 -32.18 14.05
CA LEU A 10 22.98 -32.66 12.68
C LEU A 10 23.39 -34.14 12.61
N ARG A 11 22.46 -35.02 12.24
CA ARG A 11 22.73 -36.47 12.09
C ARG A 11 23.23 -36.81 10.70
N GLU A 12 22.56 -36.29 9.67
CA GLU A 12 22.87 -36.62 8.27
C GLU A 12 22.64 -35.38 7.39
N PHE A 13 23.54 -35.16 6.42
CA PHE A 13 23.36 -34.20 5.34
C PHE A 13 23.83 -34.83 4.02
N GLU A 14 22.85 -35.15 3.17
CA GLU A 14 23.04 -35.93 1.95
C GLU A 14 22.57 -35.15 0.71
N GLN A 15 23.28 -35.35 -0.39
CA GLN A 15 22.94 -34.87 -1.73
C GLN A 15 22.38 -36.04 -2.56
N VAL A 16 21.12 -35.94 -3.00
CA VAL A 16 20.48 -36.96 -3.86
C VAL A 16 20.14 -36.39 -5.21
N ASP A 17 20.64 -37.02 -6.27
CA ASP A 17 20.32 -36.66 -7.64
C ASP A 17 18.89 -37.08 -8.01
N VAL A 18 18.02 -36.10 -8.27
CA VAL A 18 16.61 -36.34 -8.66
C VAL A 18 16.39 -36.03 -10.14
N GLY A 19 17.25 -35.24 -10.78
CA GLY A 19 17.20 -34.94 -12.20
C GLY A 19 18.41 -34.14 -12.70
N PRO A 20 18.44 -33.76 -13.99
CA PRO A 20 19.61 -33.13 -14.62
C PRO A 20 19.88 -31.69 -14.15
N ARG A 21 18.89 -31.01 -13.56
CA ARG A 21 18.98 -29.61 -13.10
C ARG A 21 18.67 -29.41 -11.63
N THR A 22 18.24 -30.47 -10.95
CA THR A 22 17.74 -30.36 -9.58
C THR A 22 18.30 -31.49 -8.76
N VAL A 23 18.85 -31.10 -7.62
CA VAL A 23 19.41 -31.98 -6.63
C VAL A 23 18.62 -31.79 -5.35
N LEU A 24 18.37 -32.89 -4.64
CA LEU A 24 17.63 -32.86 -3.40
C LEU A 24 18.60 -33.00 -2.23
N LEU A 25 18.75 -31.94 -1.46
CA LEU A 25 19.54 -31.93 -0.24
C LEU A 25 18.66 -32.41 0.91
N ARG A 26 19.08 -33.46 1.60
CA ARG A 26 18.34 -34.08 2.71
C ARG A 26 19.11 -33.84 4.00
N ALA A 27 18.45 -33.23 4.98
CA ALA A 27 18.98 -33.03 6.31
C ALA A 27 18.16 -33.82 7.33
N ALA A 28 18.84 -34.60 8.17
CA ALA A 28 18.26 -35.23 9.35
C ALA A 28 18.82 -34.54 10.59
N ILE A 29 17.93 -33.92 11.37
CA ILE A 29 18.27 -32.99 12.42
C ILE A 29 17.61 -33.46 13.71
N GLU A 30 18.38 -33.69 14.76
CA GLU A 30 17.86 -34.01 16.08
C GLU A 30 17.76 -32.72 16.90
N SER A 31 16.54 -32.36 17.30
CA SER A 31 16.28 -31.17 18.11
C SER A 31 16.11 -31.59 19.57
N THR A 32 16.95 -31.05 20.47
CA THR A 32 16.79 -31.29 21.92
C THR A 32 15.70 -30.41 22.52
N ALA A 33 15.29 -29.34 21.83
CA ALA A 33 14.17 -28.50 22.21
C ALA A 33 12.84 -29.12 21.74
N HIS A 34 11.79 -29.04 22.58
CA HIS A 34 10.45 -29.49 22.25
C HIS A 34 10.02 -28.92 20.89
N ALA A 35 9.80 -29.82 19.94
CA ALA A 35 9.69 -29.54 18.52
C ALA A 35 8.66 -28.43 18.23
N SER A 36 9.16 -27.27 17.79
CA SER A 36 8.33 -26.38 16.98
C SER A 36 8.08 -27.08 15.65
N ASP A 37 6.83 -27.16 15.19
CA ASP A 37 6.47 -27.70 13.87
C ASP A 37 7.13 -26.94 12.69
N ALA A 38 7.78 -25.80 12.97
CA ALA A 38 8.47 -24.99 11.99
C ALA A 38 9.82 -25.62 11.60
N ARG A 39 9.90 -26.05 10.33
CA ARG A 39 11.10 -26.64 9.73
C ARG A 39 12.12 -25.53 9.36
N PRO A 40 13.44 -25.76 9.53
CA PRO A 40 14.45 -24.77 9.21
C PRO A 40 14.56 -24.51 7.69
N THR A 41 15.00 -23.31 7.32
CA THR A 41 15.27 -22.91 5.93
C THR A 41 16.73 -23.18 5.60
N LEU A 42 17.02 -23.80 4.46
CA LEU A 42 18.39 -24.02 4.01
C LEU A 42 18.92 -22.73 3.37
N VAL A 43 20.11 -22.31 3.76
CA VAL A 43 20.85 -21.22 3.15
C VAL A 43 22.08 -21.79 2.45
N ILE A 44 22.19 -21.52 1.16
CA ILE A 44 23.35 -21.88 0.33
C ILE A 44 24.07 -20.59 -0.02
N TYR A 45 25.35 -20.50 0.34
CA TYR A 45 26.20 -19.38 -0.06
C TYR A 45 26.98 -19.76 -1.31
N ASP A 46 26.73 -19.05 -2.40
CA ASP A 46 27.47 -19.14 -3.66
C ASP A 46 28.31 -17.86 -3.81
N GLY A 47 29.51 -17.88 -3.21
CA GLY A 47 30.34 -16.68 -3.07
C GLY A 47 29.67 -15.62 -2.17
N PRO A 48 29.42 -14.39 -2.65
CA PRO A 48 28.77 -13.34 -1.86
C PRO A 48 27.24 -13.46 -1.81
N GLU A 49 26.62 -14.29 -2.65
CA GLU A 49 25.17 -14.42 -2.73
C GLU A 49 24.66 -15.52 -1.80
N ALA A 50 23.56 -15.24 -1.09
CA ALA A 50 22.91 -16.19 -0.19
C ALA A 50 21.54 -16.59 -0.75
N HIS A 51 21.36 -17.88 -1.03
CA HIS A 51 20.13 -18.45 -1.56
C HIS A 51 19.37 -19.18 -0.45
N ARG A 52 18.15 -18.72 -0.15
CA ARG A 52 17.29 -19.32 0.86
C ARG A 52 16.30 -20.28 0.21
N ILE A 53 16.29 -21.53 0.65
CA ILE A 53 15.47 -22.62 0.10
C ILE A 53 14.57 -23.18 1.20
N ALA A 54 13.26 -23.07 0.98
CA ALA A 54 12.26 -23.63 1.87
C ALA A 54 12.22 -25.17 1.77
N PRO A 55 12.00 -25.89 2.89
CA PRO A 55 11.89 -27.34 2.88
C PRO A 55 10.61 -27.79 2.18
N LEU A 56 10.65 -28.96 1.53
CA LEU A 56 9.46 -29.62 1.03
C LEU A 56 8.53 -30.01 2.19
N PRO A 57 7.20 -29.91 1.99
CA PRO A 57 6.23 -30.34 2.99
C PRO A 57 6.35 -31.85 3.19
N ALA A 58 6.57 -32.28 4.43
CA ALA A 58 6.58 -33.67 4.84
C ALA A 58 5.77 -33.84 6.14
N PRO A 59 5.24 -35.04 6.42
CA PRO A 59 4.59 -35.32 7.70
C PRO A 59 5.56 -35.11 8.87
N ALA A 60 5.04 -34.76 10.05
CA ALA A 60 5.82 -34.72 11.27
C ALA A 60 6.32 -36.13 11.61
N ASP A 61 7.61 -36.24 11.96
CA ASP A 61 8.22 -37.51 12.37
C ASP A 61 7.93 -37.70 13.88
N PRO A 62 7.35 -38.83 14.32
CA PRO A 62 7.01 -39.05 15.73
C PRO A 62 8.22 -39.11 16.68
N ASP A 63 9.44 -39.31 16.14
CA ASP A 63 10.64 -39.59 16.93
C ASP A 63 11.43 -38.32 17.32
N GLY A 64 10.88 -37.11 17.09
CA GLY A 64 11.57 -35.85 17.38
C GLY A 64 12.71 -35.51 16.41
N LEU A 65 12.92 -36.35 15.39
CA LEU A 65 13.87 -36.14 14.31
C LEU A 65 13.24 -35.31 13.19
N ILE A 66 13.79 -34.13 12.92
CA ILE A 66 13.32 -33.28 11.83
C ILE A 66 14.00 -33.73 10.54
N ARG A 67 13.23 -34.39 9.66
CA ARG A 67 13.66 -34.74 8.30
C ARG A 67 13.18 -33.68 7.31
N ALA A 68 14.13 -32.92 6.76
CA ALA A 68 13.84 -31.89 5.77
C ALA A 68 14.53 -32.23 4.43
N ALA A 69 13.85 -31.92 3.34
CA ALA A 69 14.36 -32.09 1.99
C ALA A 69 14.24 -30.77 1.24
N TYR A 70 15.31 -30.32 0.62
CA TYR A 70 15.43 -29.00 -0.01
C TYR A 70 15.74 -29.19 -1.50
N PRO A 71 14.88 -28.72 -2.40
CA PRO A 71 15.14 -28.78 -3.83
C PRO A 71 16.07 -27.63 -4.21
N ALA A 72 17.32 -27.96 -4.53
CA ALA A 72 18.34 -27.00 -4.96
C ALA A 72 18.62 -27.13 -6.46
N PRO A 73 18.70 -26.01 -7.21
CA PRO A 73 19.30 -26.01 -8.54
C PRO A 73 20.74 -26.54 -8.46
N ARG A 74 21.12 -27.42 -9.40
CA ARG A 74 22.46 -28.03 -9.42
C ARG A 74 23.55 -26.97 -9.56
N GLU A 75 23.23 -25.85 -10.19
CA GLU A 75 24.14 -24.72 -10.39
C GLU A 75 24.60 -24.06 -9.08
N LEU A 76 23.84 -24.22 -7.98
CA LEU A 76 24.18 -23.67 -6.66
C LEU A 76 25.09 -24.60 -5.82
N LEU A 77 25.45 -25.77 -6.35
CA LEU A 77 26.24 -26.79 -5.66
C LEU A 77 27.67 -26.85 -6.21
N GLY A 78 28.35 -25.70 -6.22
CA GLY A 78 29.75 -25.62 -6.61
C GLY A 78 30.70 -26.14 -5.53
N ASP A 79 31.95 -26.39 -5.90
CA ASP A 79 33.00 -26.86 -4.96
C ASP A 79 33.27 -25.85 -3.83
N ASP A 80 32.97 -24.57 -4.07
CA ASP A 80 33.16 -23.46 -3.12
C ASP A 80 31.89 -23.11 -2.32
N SER A 81 30.79 -23.83 -2.51
CA SER A 81 29.52 -23.54 -1.85
C SER A 81 29.55 -23.94 -0.37
N THR A 82 29.10 -23.05 0.51
CA THR A 82 28.92 -23.34 1.94
C THR A 82 27.44 -23.39 2.30
N PHE A 83 27.09 -24.24 3.25
CA PHE A 83 25.71 -24.55 3.61
C PHE A 83 25.44 -24.15 5.05
N ALA A 84 24.25 -23.62 5.33
CA ALA A 84 23.79 -23.35 6.68
C ALA A 84 22.29 -23.56 6.81
N LEU A 85 21.80 -23.78 8.03
CA LEU A 85 20.38 -23.79 8.36
C LEU A 85 20.00 -22.54 9.13
N GLU A 86 19.03 -21.81 8.60
CA GLU A 86 18.36 -20.71 9.29
C GLU A 86 17.14 -21.28 10.04
N LEU A 87 17.25 -21.27 11.37
CA LEU A 87 16.20 -21.73 12.27
C LEU A 87 15.03 -20.72 12.32
N PRO A 88 13.82 -21.13 12.73
CA PRO A 88 12.70 -20.20 12.92
C PRO A 88 12.99 -19.07 13.91
N SER A 89 13.98 -19.25 14.80
CA SER A 89 14.47 -18.22 15.72
C SER A 89 15.37 -17.17 15.06
N GLY A 90 15.74 -17.34 13.79
CA GLY A 90 16.72 -16.52 13.06
C GLY A 90 18.18 -16.90 13.30
N ALA A 91 18.45 -17.93 14.13
CA ALA A 91 19.80 -18.43 14.34
C ALA A 91 20.28 -19.22 13.10
N ILE A 92 21.56 -19.06 12.76
CA ILE A 92 22.20 -19.71 11.61
C ILE A 92 23.15 -20.79 12.14
N VAL A 93 23.00 -22.02 11.64
CA VAL A 93 23.85 -23.17 11.99
C VAL A 93 24.57 -23.63 10.73
N ASP A 94 25.90 -23.50 10.71
CA ASP A 94 26.71 -23.94 9.59
C ASP A 94 26.65 -25.47 9.43
N LEU A 95 26.51 -25.93 8.19
CA LEU A 95 26.47 -27.34 7.82
C LEU A 95 27.78 -27.76 7.15
N PRO A 96 28.21 -29.02 7.30
CA PRO A 96 29.28 -29.58 6.50
C PRO A 96 28.86 -29.69 5.02
N ALA A 97 29.82 -29.92 4.12
CA ALA A 97 29.51 -30.26 2.73
C ALA A 97 28.64 -31.55 2.67
N PRO A 98 27.62 -31.60 1.79
CA PRO A 98 26.74 -32.74 1.72
C PRO A 98 27.46 -33.98 1.19
N SER A 99 27.15 -35.13 1.77
CA SER A 99 27.66 -36.43 1.28
C SER A 99 26.82 -36.94 0.10
N GLU A 100 27.42 -37.62 -0.88
CA GLU A 100 26.66 -38.20 -2.00
C GLU A 100 25.74 -39.34 -1.52
N GLY A 101 24.42 -39.11 -1.59
CA GLY A 101 23.38 -40.05 -1.21
C GLY A 101 22.81 -40.81 -2.41
N ARG A 102 22.52 -42.11 -2.23
CA ARG A 102 21.81 -42.91 -3.24
C ARG A 102 20.29 -42.81 -3.03
N ALA A 103 19.55 -42.72 -4.14
CA ALA A 103 18.09 -42.81 -4.12
C ALA A 103 17.66 -44.17 -3.53
N ARG A 104 17.04 -44.15 -2.34
CA ARG A 104 16.46 -45.36 -1.73
C ARG A 104 15.16 -45.70 -2.48
N VAL A 105 15.26 -46.54 -3.51
CA VAL A 105 14.09 -47.12 -4.18
C VAL A 105 13.46 -48.11 -3.20
N GLY A 106 12.25 -47.81 -2.73
CA GLY A 106 11.51 -48.67 -1.82
C GLY A 106 11.22 -50.02 -2.45
N GLU A 107 11.95 -51.04 -2.01
CA GLU A 107 11.73 -52.45 -2.35
C GLU A 107 10.46 -52.91 -1.61
N ARG A 108 9.32 -52.77 -2.28
CA ARG A 108 8.02 -53.26 -1.80
C ARG A 108 7.92 -54.74 -2.11
N GLU A 109 8.31 -55.54 -1.12
CA GLU A 109 8.21 -57.00 -1.08
C GLU A 109 6.74 -57.45 -1.23
N PRO A 110 6.36 -58.22 -2.27
CA PRO A 110 5.02 -58.77 -2.40
C PRO A 110 4.84 -60.01 -1.49
N PRO A 111 3.74 -60.13 -0.73
CA PRO A 111 3.48 -61.28 0.13
C PRO A 111 3.15 -62.54 -0.68
N ALA A 112 3.70 -63.66 -0.20
CA ALA A 112 3.62 -65.00 -0.76
C ALA A 112 2.20 -65.59 -0.78
N GLU A 113 1.84 -66.24 -1.89
CA GLU A 113 0.70 -67.15 -2.02
C GLU A 113 0.97 -68.46 -1.26
N GLU A 114 0.05 -68.84 -0.35
CA GLU A 114 0.00 -70.16 0.27
C GLU A 114 -0.96 -71.11 -0.49
N PRO A 115 -0.69 -72.43 -0.48
CA PRO A 115 -1.25 -73.41 -1.41
C PRO A 115 -2.50 -74.15 -0.88
N ALA A 116 -3.32 -74.63 -1.80
CA ALA A 116 -4.49 -75.47 -1.57
C ALA A 116 -4.15 -76.88 -1.01
N PRO A 117 -4.98 -77.46 -0.11
CA PRO A 117 -4.88 -78.86 0.26
C PRO A 117 -5.89 -79.76 -0.48
N GLN A 118 -5.31 -80.63 -1.32
CA GLN A 118 -5.50 -82.08 -1.46
C GLN A 118 -6.81 -82.76 -1.02
N ALA A 119 -7.35 -83.50 -1.99
CA ALA A 119 -8.34 -84.56 -1.88
C ALA A 119 -7.85 -85.76 -1.04
N GLN A 120 -8.77 -86.39 -0.31
CA GLN A 120 -8.62 -87.73 0.26
C GLN A 120 -9.93 -88.50 0.16
N ASP A 121 -9.90 -89.61 -0.59
CA ASP A 121 -10.78 -90.76 -0.45
C ASP A 121 -10.46 -91.52 0.86
N PRO A 122 -11.39 -92.35 1.37
CA PRO A 122 -11.07 -93.79 1.35
C PRO A 122 -12.25 -94.73 1.05
N GLU A 123 -11.86 -95.85 0.44
CA GLU A 123 -12.59 -97.08 0.13
C GLU A 123 -12.90 -97.96 1.38
N SER A 124 -13.61 -99.07 1.12
CA SER A 124 -13.82 -100.31 1.91
C SER A 124 -15.05 -100.33 2.83
N ASP A 125 -15.93 -101.33 2.89
CA ASP A 125 -15.88 -102.76 2.56
C ASP A 125 -17.32 -103.31 2.41
N ALA A 126 -17.58 -104.27 1.51
CA ALA A 126 -18.82 -105.05 1.53
C ALA A 126 -18.68 -106.43 0.86
N THR A 127 -18.95 -107.50 1.62
CA THR A 127 -19.09 -108.88 1.12
C THR A 127 -20.39 -109.55 1.57
N ALA A 128 -21.03 -110.24 0.61
CA ALA A 128 -22.04 -111.32 0.71
C ALA A 128 -23.54 -110.92 0.86
N PRO A 129 -24.52 -111.82 0.55
CA PRO A 129 -24.56 -112.90 -0.45
C PRO A 129 -25.75 -112.76 -1.44
N ALA A 130 -25.73 -113.60 -2.48
CA ALA A 130 -26.64 -113.59 -3.62
C ALA A 130 -27.91 -114.42 -3.34
N ASP A 131 -29.07 -113.78 -3.21
CA ASP A 131 -30.36 -114.27 -3.76
C ASP A 131 -31.58 -113.34 -3.52
N ASP A 132 -31.34 -112.10 -3.06
CA ASP A 132 -32.35 -110.99 -3.02
C ASP A 132 -32.20 -109.96 -4.17
N ARG A 133 -31.38 -110.28 -5.18
CA ARG A 133 -30.87 -109.34 -6.21
C ARG A 133 -31.92 -108.63 -7.07
N ARG A 134 -33.17 -109.08 -7.13
CA ARG A 134 -34.24 -108.36 -7.88
C ARG A 134 -34.98 -107.32 -7.03
N SER A 135 -35.14 -107.59 -5.73
CA SER A 135 -35.66 -106.62 -4.75
C SER A 135 -34.62 -105.53 -4.49
N ASP A 136 -33.36 -105.94 -4.29
CA ASP A 136 -32.25 -105.01 -4.03
C ASP A 136 -31.90 -104.16 -5.23
N VAL A 137 -31.97 -104.67 -6.47
CA VAL A 137 -31.77 -103.82 -7.65
C VAL A 137 -32.90 -102.80 -7.81
N HIS A 138 -34.15 -103.14 -7.44
CA HIS A 138 -35.23 -102.15 -7.43
C HIS A 138 -35.07 -101.14 -6.28
N ALA A 139 -34.62 -101.56 -5.10
CA ALA A 139 -34.32 -100.67 -3.99
C ALA A 139 -33.11 -99.77 -4.29
N GLN A 140 -32.06 -100.30 -4.93
CA GLN A 140 -30.89 -99.55 -5.39
C GLN A 140 -31.24 -98.61 -6.53
N LEU A 141 -32.09 -98.99 -7.49
CA LEU A 141 -32.58 -98.06 -8.51
C LEU A 141 -33.45 -96.94 -7.91
N ALA A 142 -34.28 -97.25 -6.91
CA ALA A 142 -35.06 -96.25 -6.18
C ALA A 142 -34.19 -95.36 -5.27
N GLN A 143 -33.08 -95.89 -4.74
CA GLN A 143 -32.10 -95.14 -3.96
C GLN A 143 -31.24 -94.26 -4.88
N LEU A 144 -30.82 -94.76 -6.04
CA LEU A 144 -30.13 -94.01 -7.07
C LEU A 144 -31.01 -92.90 -7.63
N ALA A 145 -32.29 -93.15 -7.89
CA ALA A 145 -33.24 -92.13 -8.31
C ALA A 145 -33.44 -91.04 -7.23
N ARG A 146 -33.46 -91.41 -5.94
CA ARG A 146 -33.51 -90.44 -4.83
C ARG A 146 -32.21 -89.66 -4.67
N SER A 147 -31.06 -90.29 -4.86
CA SER A 147 -29.76 -89.62 -4.82
C SER A 147 -29.58 -88.68 -6.01
N LEU A 148 -30.03 -89.08 -7.22
CA LEU A 148 -30.04 -88.21 -8.40
C LEU A 148 -30.97 -87.02 -8.19
N ALA A 149 -32.17 -87.23 -7.64
CA ALA A 149 -33.06 -86.12 -7.29
C ALA A 149 -32.50 -85.22 -6.17
N SER A 150 -31.66 -85.73 -5.26
CA SER A 150 -30.95 -84.91 -4.26
C SER A 150 -29.86 -84.09 -4.91
N VAL A 151 -29.01 -84.72 -5.73
CA VAL A 151 -27.92 -84.05 -6.45
C VAL A 151 -28.48 -83.02 -7.44
N GLU A 152 -29.59 -83.30 -8.11
CA GLU A 152 -30.27 -82.32 -8.97
C GLU A 152 -30.79 -81.12 -8.17
N ARG A 153 -31.34 -81.32 -6.97
CA ARG A 153 -31.75 -80.23 -6.08
C ARG A 153 -30.55 -79.42 -5.60
N GLU A 154 -29.51 -80.07 -5.11
CA GLU A 154 -28.26 -79.42 -4.68
C GLU A 154 -27.60 -78.65 -5.82
N LEU A 155 -27.68 -79.17 -7.05
CA LEU A 155 -27.13 -78.51 -8.23
C LEU A 155 -28.01 -77.34 -8.69
N THR A 156 -29.34 -77.40 -8.49
CA THR A 156 -30.21 -76.22 -8.66
C THR A 156 -29.96 -75.16 -7.59
N GLU A 157 -29.84 -75.55 -6.31
CA GLU A 157 -29.55 -74.63 -5.20
C GLU A 157 -28.16 -73.99 -5.37
N SER A 158 -27.16 -74.76 -5.80
CA SER A 158 -25.82 -74.25 -6.12
C SER A 158 -25.86 -73.27 -7.30
N ARG A 159 -26.63 -73.57 -8.35
CA ARG A 159 -26.81 -72.64 -9.48
C ARG A 159 -27.53 -71.35 -9.07
N GLU A 160 -28.54 -71.44 -8.21
CA GLU A 160 -29.25 -70.28 -7.68
C GLU A 160 -28.35 -69.42 -6.78
N LEU A 161 -27.54 -70.05 -5.92
CA LEU A 161 -26.52 -69.36 -5.12
C LEU A 161 -25.46 -68.69 -6.01
N MET A 162 -24.95 -69.38 -7.02
CA MET A 162 -23.99 -68.80 -7.97
C MET A 162 -24.61 -67.61 -8.71
N ALA A 163 -25.83 -67.75 -9.23
CA ALA A 163 -26.55 -66.65 -9.87
C ALA A 163 -26.79 -65.46 -8.92
N ALA A 164 -27.09 -65.71 -7.64
CA ALA A 164 -27.23 -64.67 -6.63
C ALA A 164 -25.90 -63.96 -6.34
N THR A 165 -24.80 -64.70 -6.21
CA THR A 165 -23.46 -64.11 -5.99
C THR A 165 -22.95 -63.34 -7.21
N GLU A 166 -23.27 -63.80 -8.44
CA GLU A 166 -22.98 -63.06 -9.66
C GLU A 166 -23.80 -61.76 -9.76
N ALA A 167 -25.08 -61.81 -9.36
CA ALA A 167 -25.92 -60.61 -9.28
C ALA A 167 -25.40 -59.61 -8.23
N GLU A 168 -24.94 -60.08 -7.08
CA GLU A 168 -24.32 -59.22 -6.06
C GLU A 168 -22.95 -58.67 -6.52
N GLY A 169 -22.15 -59.49 -7.20
CA GLY A 169 -20.88 -59.08 -7.81
C GLY A 169 -21.06 -58.02 -8.89
N THR A 170 -22.10 -58.11 -9.71
CA THR A 170 -22.42 -57.07 -10.71
C THR A 170 -22.95 -55.79 -10.04
N ALA A 171 -23.80 -55.89 -9.02
CA ALA A 171 -24.29 -54.73 -8.28
C ALA A 171 -23.17 -53.99 -7.53
N THR A 172 -22.22 -54.71 -6.95
CA THR A 172 -21.05 -54.10 -6.27
C THR A 172 -20.10 -53.44 -7.27
N ARG A 173 -19.86 -54.04 -8.44
CA ARG A 173 -19.09 -53.40 -9.53
C ARG A 173 -19.75 -52.11 -10.02
N GLN A 174 -21.07 -52.12 -10.25
CA GLN A 174 -21.81 -50.92 -10.65
C GLN A 174 -21.70 -49.81 -9.60
N ARG A 175 -21.77 -50.15 -8.30
CA ARG A 175 -21.56 -49.16 -7.22
C ARG A 175 -20.13 -48.63 -7.18
N ALA A 176 -19.13 -49.48 -7.44
CA ALA A 176 -17.72 -49.05 -7.51
C ALA A 176 -17.51 -48.06 -8.68
N GLU A 177 -18.02 -48.39 -9.87
CA GLU A 177 -17.98 -47.50 -11.05
C GLU A 177 -18.69 -46.16 -10.79
N GLU A 178 -19.84 -46.18 -10.09
CA GLU A 178 -20.56 -44.95 -9.70
C GLU A 178 -19.74 -44.09 -8.73
N LEU A 179 -19.08 -44.72 -7.75
CA LEU A 179 -18.22 -44.02 -6.79
C LEU A 179 -16.96 -43.46 -7.44
N GLU A 180 -16.35 -44.18 -8.38
CA GLU A 180 -15.22 -43.71 -9.18
C GLU A 180 -15.62 -42.52 -10.05
N GLY A 181 -16.80 -42.56 -10.67
CA GLY A 181 -17.36 -41.43 -11.41
C GLY A 181 -17.58 -40.19 -10.53
N LYS A 182 -18.11 -40.38 -9.30
CA LYS A 182 -18.27 -39.29 -8.32
C LYS A 182 -16.92 -38.75 -7.85
N LEU A 183 -15.92 -39.62 -7.63
CA LEU A 183 -14.58 -39.21 -7.25
C LEU A 183 -13.93 -38.38 -8.36
N GLY A 184 -14.01 -38.82 -9.62
CA GLY A 184 -13.50 -38.06 -10.77
C GLY A 184 -14.18 -36.69 -10.91
N ALA A 185 -15.52 -36.63 -10.77
CA ALA A 185 -16.26 -35.37 -10.81
C ALA A 185 -15.88 -34.41 -9.68
N THR A 186 -15.63 -34.91 -8.47
CA THR A 186 -15.18 -34.07 -7.34
C THR A 186 -13.74 -33.60 -7.49
N GLN A 187 -12.84 -34.44 -8.01
CA GLN A 187 -11.46 -34.04 -8.33
C GLN A 187 -11.43 -32.95 -9.40
N GLN A 188 -12.26 -33.07 -10.44
CA GLN A 188 -12.38 -32.03 -11.47
C GLN A 188 -12.87 -30.70 -10.86
N ARG A 189 -13.91 -30.72 -10.02
CA ARG A 189 -14.38 -29.51 -9.32
C ARG A 189 -13.31 -28.88 -8.42
N ILE A 190 -12.46 -29.68 -7.78
CA ILE A 190 -11.34 -29.19 -6.99
C ILE A 190 -10.28 -28.53 -7.90
N ALA A 191 -9.98 -29.12 -9.06
CA ALA A 191 -9.06 -28.54 -10.03
C ALA A 191 -9.59 -27.22 -10.60
N ASP A 192 -10.88 -27.16 -10.93
CA ASP A 192 -11.54 -25.96 -11.44
C ASP A 192 -11.55 -24.84 -10.39
N THR A 193 -11.91 -25.14 -9.14
CA THR A 193 -11.90 -24.14 -8.06
C THR A 193 -10.48 -23.66 -7.74
N ARG A 194 -9.47 -24.54 -7.79
CA ARG A 194 -8.06 -24.13 -7.64
C ARG A 194 -7.63 -23.17 -8.75
N THR A 195 -8.03 -23.44 -9.98
CA THR A 195 -7.76 -22.56 -11.13
C THR A 195 -8.43 -21.20 -10.95
N GLN A 196 -9.69 -21.17 -10.48
CA GLN A 196 -10.40 -19.93 -10.15
C GLN A 196 -9.73 -19.16 -9.01
N MET A 197 -9.27 -19.83 -7.95
CA MET A 197 -8.54 -19.19 -6.86
C MET A 197 -7.22 -18.58 -7.34
N VAL A 198 -6.46 -19.27 -8.19
CA VAL A 198 -5.22 -18.73 -8.76
C VAL A 198 -5.50 -17.49 -9.60
N ALA A 199 -6.56 -17.51 -10.43
CA ALA A 199 -6.97 -16.35 -11.21
C ALA A 199 -7.39 -15.16 -10.32
N LEU A 200 -8.14 -15.41 -9.24
CA LEU A 200 -8.57 -14.37 -8.31
C LEU A 200 -7.40 -13.77 -7.52
N VAL A 201 -6.45 -14.60 -7.08
CA VAL A 201 -5.22 -14.14 -6.41
C VAL A 201 -4.38 -13.29 -7.39
N ALA A 202 -4.25 -13.72 -8.65
CA ALA A 202 -3.54 -12.93 -9.66
C ALA A 202 -4.20 -11.55 -9.86
N ALA A 203 -5.53 -11.50 -9.96
CA ALA A 203 -6.27 -10.24 -10.09
C ALA A 203 -6.12 -9.32 -8.86
N VAL A 204 -6.12 -9.87 -7.64
CA VAL A 204 -5.87 -9.10 -6.41
C VAL A 204 -4.43 -8.56 -6.36
N LEU A 205 -3.44 -9.35 -6.78
CA LEU A 205 -2.06 -8.89 -6.84
C LEU A 205 -1.86 -7.78 -7.88
N GLU A 206 -2.54 -7.87 -9.03
CA GLU A 206 -2.54 -6.82 -10.05
C GLU A 206 -3.23 -5.55 -9.54
N GLY A 207 -4.36 -5.67 -8.85
CA GLY A 207 -5.03 -4.54 -8.19
C GLY A 207 -4.19 -3.89 -7.09
N ASN A 208 -3.44 -4.68 -6.31
CA ASN A 208 -2.51 -4.13 -5.32
C ASN A 208 -1.33 -3.39 -5.98
N ARG A 209 -0.84 -3.90 -7.12
CA ARG A 209 0.21 -3.25 -7.87
C ARG A 209 -0.24 -1.89 -8.40
N THR A 210 -1.41 -1.81 -9.03
CA THR A 210 -1.95 -0.54 -9.54
C THR A 210 -2.25 0.43 -8.40
N PHE A 211 -2.70 -0.07 -7.24
CA PHE A 211 -2.89 0.76 -6.05
C PHE A 211 -1.58 1.35 -5.52
N VAL A 212 -0.49 0.58 -5.48
CA VAL A 212 0.83 1.09 -5.09
C VAL A 212 1.35 2.10 -6.11
N GLU A 213 1.20 1.83 -7.41
CA GLU A 213 1.57 2.78 -8.48
C GLU A 213 0.80 4.10 -8.30
N MET A 214 -0.51 4.05 -8.06
CA MET A 214 -1.33 5.24 -7.76
C MET A 214 -0.89 5.96 -6.48
N GLN A 215 -0.55 5.24 -5.40
CA GLN A 215 -0.02 5.86 -4.18
C GLN A 215 1.31 6.58 -4.43
N THR A 216 2.21 5.99 -5.23
CA THR A 216 3.48 6.65 -5.59
C THR A 216 3.26 7.88 -6.46
N GLU A 217 2.28 7.86 -7.36
CA GLU A 217 1.91 9.02 -8.16
C GLU A 217 1.29 10.14 -7.31
N CYS A 218 0.38 9.80 -6.38
CA CYS A 218 -0.14 10.77 -5.42
C CYS A 218 0.99 11.39 -4.57
N ALA A 219 1.93 10.59 -4.06
CA ALA A 219 3.06 11.11 -3.30
C ALA A 219 3.95 12.04 -4.15
N ARG A 220 4.15 11.70 -5.43
CA ARG A 220 4.90 12.54 -6.38
C ARG A 220 4.18 13.86 -6.67
N LEU A 221 2.86 13.83 -6.83
CA LEU A 221 2.06 15.05 -7.06
C LEU A 221 2.03 15.95 -5.83
N LEU A 222 1.94 15.38 -4.62
CA LEU A 222 2.05 16.14 -3.37
C LEU A 222 3.42 16.80 -3.23
N ALA A 223 4.51 16.06 -3.46
CA ALA A 223 5.87 16.63 -3.44
C ALA A 223 6.04 17.78 -4.46
N ARG A 224 5.46 17.63 -5.66
CA ARG A 224 5.47 18.70 -6.68
C ARG A 224 4.63 19.90 -6.25
N SER A 225 3.52 19.70 -5.55
CA SER A 225 2.72 20.79 -4.99
C SER A 225 3.53 21.58 -3.96
N ASP A 226 4.20 20.89 -3.03
CA ASP A 226 5.04 21.52 -2.01
C ASP A 226 6.19 22.33 -2.64
N GLU A 227 6.82 21.82 -3.70
CA GLU A 227 7.85 22.55 -4.46
C GLU A 227 7.30 23.84 -5.10
N LEU A 228 6.10 23.76 -5.68
CA LEU A 228 5.44 24.92 -6.29
C LEU A 228 5.01 25.95 -5.24
N GLU A 229 4.49 25.51 -4.09
CA GLU A 229 4.14 26.39 -2.98
C GLU A 229 5.37 27.11 -2.44
N LEU A 230 6.49 26.40 -2.27
CA LEU A 230 7.75 26.97 -1.83
C LEU A 230 8.32 27.96 -2.87
N GLY A 231 8.19 27.66 -4.16
CA GLY A 231 8.50 28.59 -5.25
C GLY A 231 7.62 29.85 -5.25
N LEU A 232 6.32 29.71 -4.99
CA LEU A 232 5.38 30.83 -4.85
C LEU A 232 5.70 31.68 -3.60
N GLN A 233 6.12 31.06 -2.50
CA GLN A 233 6.56 31.80 -1.31
C GLN A 233 7.83 32.61 -1.60
N ARG A 234 8.85 32.01 -2.24
CA ARG A 234 10.08 32.71 -2.65
C ARG A 234 9.79 33.89 -3.57
N SER A 235 8.98 33.70 -4.62
CA SER A 235 8.61 34.81 -5.52
C SER A 235 7.82 35.91 -4.81
N ARG A 236 6.96 35.58 -3.83
CA ARG A 236 6.29 36.59 -2.99
C ARG A 236 7.28 37.37 -2.11
N GLU A 237 8.29 36.71 -1.57
CA GLU A 237 9.36 37.36 -0.80
C GLU A 237 10.23 38.27 -1.68
N GLU A 238 10.60 37.83 -2.88
CA GLU A 238 11.30 38.65 -3.88
C GLU A 238 10.47 39.87 -4.29
N LEU A 239 9.16 39.71 -4.50
CA LEU A 239 8.25 40.82 -4.77
C LEU A 239 8.13 41.80 -3.58
N ARG A 240 8.15 41.30 -2.34
CA ARG A 240 8.20 42.17 -1.16
C ARG A 240 9.50 42.94 -1.10
N LEU A 241 10.64 42.29 -1.37
CA LEU A 241 11.96 42.92 -1.35
C LEU A 241 12.06 44.02 -2.41
N THR A 242 11.67 43.71 -3.66
CA THR A 242 11.62 44.70 -4.74
C THR A 242 10.62 45.84 -4.48
N SER A 243 9.50 45.57 -3.80
CA SER A 243 8.58 46.63 -3.35
C SER A 243 9.24 47.54 -2.32
N THR A 244 9.96 46.98 -1.34
CA THR A 244 10.67 47.79 -0.34
C THR A 244 11.79 48.62 -0.96
N GLU A 245 12.52 48.07 -1.93
CA GLU A 245 13.53 48.80 -2.72
C GLU A 245 12.89 49.94 -3.51
N ARG A 246 11.74 49.69 -4.15
CA ARG A 246 10.98 50.73 -4.85
C ARG A 246 10.53 51.84 -3.90
N ASP A 247 10.04 51.50 -2.72
CA ASP A 247 9.60 52.48 -1.72
C ASP A 247 10.79 53.30 -1.18
N GLU A 248 11.95 52.68 -1.04
CA GLU A 248 13.20 53.35 -0.66
C GLU A 248 13.70 54.28 -1.76
N LEU A 249 13.73 53.83 -3.03
CA LEU A 249 14.06 54.69 -4.17
C LEU A 249 13.09 55.86 -4.30
N THR A 250 11.79 55.64 -4.07
CA THR A 250 10.78 56.71 -4.07
C THR A 250 11.07 57.74 -2.96
N ARG A 251 11.46 57.28 -1.77
CA ARG A 251 11.88 58.17 -0.67
C ARG A 251 13.15 58.95 -1.02
N GLN A 252 14.12 58.32 -1.68
CA GLN A 252 15.34 58.99 -2.13
C GLN A 252 15.05 60.07 -3.17
N VAL A 253 14.21 59.78 -4.17
CA VAL A 253 13.79 60.78 -5.18
C VAL A 253 13.09 61.96 -4.50
N ALA A 254 12.15 61.71 -3.58
CA ALA A 254 11.48 62.78 -2.84
C ALA A 254 12.46 63.62 -1.99
N ALA A 255 13.50 63.00 -1.42
CA ALA A 255 14.55 63.70 -0.69
C ALA A 255 15.41 64.58 -1.63
N PHE A 256 15.77 64.07 -2.82
CA PHE A 256 16.48 64.85 -3.84
C PHE A 256 15.65 66.03 -4.36
N ASP A 257 14.35 65.84 -4.58
CA ASP A 257 13.43 66.92 -4.96
C ASP A 257 13.40 68.01 -3.87
N GLY A 258 13.34 67.61 -2.59
CA GLY A 258 13.43 68.56 -1.47
C GLY A 258 14.75 69.35 -1.44
N VAL A 259 15.88 68.71 -1.79
CA VAL A 259 17.18 69.39 -1.92
C VAL A 259 17.18 70.34 -3.13
N ALA A 260 16.63 69.91 -4.27
CA ALA A 260 16.55 70.71 -5.48
C ALA A 260 15.68 71.96 -5.29
N ILE A 261 14.53 71.84 -4.60
CA ILE A 261 13.68 72.97 -4.23
C ILE A 261 14.46 73.97 -3.36
N LYS A 262 15.14 73.51 -2.31
CA LYS A 262 15.96 74.37 -1.45
C LYS A 262 17.13 75.02 -2.21
N ALA A 263 17.72 74.31 -3.17
CA ALA A 263 18.78 74.87 -4.01
C ALA A 263 18.24 75.99 -4.90
N ARG A 264 17.05 75.82 -5.49
CA ARG A 264 16.36 76.86 -6.27
C ARG A 264 15.99 78.06 -5.40
N GLU A 265 15.46 77.84 -4.20
CA GLU A 265 15.16 78.92 -3.24
C GLU A 265 16.42 79.70 -2.84
N ARG A 266 17.55 79.03 -2.64
CA ARG A 266 18.82 79.72 -2.36
C ARG A 266 19.33 80.49 -3.58
N ALA A 267 19.14 79.96 -4.79
CA ALA A 267 19.49 80.66 -6.01
C ALA A 267 18.66 81.94 -6.19
N THR A 268 17.34 81.87 -6.00
CA THR A 268 16.48 83.06 -6.07
C THR A 268 16.79 84.08 -4.98
N GLN A 269 17.10 83.62 -3.76
CA GLN A 269 17.58 84.50 -2.68
C GLN A 269 18.91 85.17 -3.05
N ALA A 270 19.84 84.44 -3.66
CA ALA A 270 21.12 84.99 -4.12
C ALA A 270 20.93 86.01 -5.25
N GLU A 271 20.03 85.73 -6.20
CA GLU A 271 19.66 86.67 -7.28
C GLU A 271 19.02 87.94 -6.72
N GLN A 272 18.13 87.82 -5.73
CA GLN A 272 17.54 88.98 -5.03
C GLN A 272 18.60 89.78 -4.27
N ALA A 273 19.52 89.14 -3.56
CA ALA A 273 20.61 89.81 -2.89
C ALA A 273 21.55 90.51 -3.89
N HIS A 274 21.79 89.89 -5.04
CA HIS A 274 22.61 90.47 -6.10
C HIS A 274 21.94 91.68 -6.75
N SER A 275 20.64 91.62 -7.05
CA SER A 275 19.90 92.75 -7.60
C SER A 275 19.82 93.92 -6.61
N GLN A 276 19.65 93.65 -5.32
CA GLN A 276 19.75 94.66 -4.26
C GLN A 276 21.14 95.30 -4.21
N ALA A 277 22.21 94.50 -4.30
CA ALA A 277 23.57 95.01 -4.32
C ALA A 277 23.83 95.90 -5.56
N ILE A 278 23.33 95.50 -6.74
CA ILE A 278 23.42 96.33 -7.96
C ILE A 278 22.68 97.66 -7.76
N ALA A 279 21.46 97.62 -7.22
CA ALA A 279 20.68 98.83 -6.94
C ALA A 279 21.42 99.78 -5.98
N GLN A 280 22.01 99.25 -4.90
CA GLN A 280 22.83 100.04 -3.97
C GLN A 280 24.06 100.65 -4.65
N VAL A 281 24.73 99.91 -5.55
CA VAL A 281 25.86 100.45 -6.31
C VAL A 281 25.40 101.59 -7.23
N GLN A 282 24.24 101.45 -7.88
CA GLN A 282 23.66 102.51 -8.72
C GLN A 282 23.28 103.75 -7.89
N GLU A 283 22.66 103.57 -6.72
CA GLU A 283 22.38 104.67 -5.78
C GLU A 283 23.66 105.40 -5.35
N LEU A 284 24.72 104.66 -5.01
CA LEU A 284 26.02 105.23 -4.67
C LEU A 284 26.67 105.95 -5.86
N GLN A 285 26.52 105.43 -7.08
CA GLN A 285 27.01 106.09 -8.29
C GLN A 285 26.26 107.41 -8.56
N LEU A 286 24.93 107.41 -8.43
CA LEU A 286 24.11 108.62 -8.55
C LEU A 286 24.47 109.65 -7.47
N ALA A 287 24.58 109.23 -6.21
CA ALA A 287 25.01 110.11 -5.13
C ALA A 287 26.43 110.67 -5.38
N SER A 288 27.34 109.85 -5.92
CA SER A 288 28.67 110.33 -6.32
C SER A 288 28.62 111.33 -7.48
N GLN A 289 27.73 111.15 -8.46
CA GLN A 289 27.53 112.09 -9.55
C GLN A 289 26.96 113.41 -9.03
N GLU A 290 25.94 113.36 -8.18
CA GLU A 290 25.35 114.54 -7.56
C GLU A 290 26.39 115.29 -6.70
N LEU A 291 27.22 114.58 -5.94
CA LEU A 291 28.32 115.20 -5.20
C LEU A 291 29.35 115.84 -6.13
N LYS A 292 29.67 115.22 -7.27
CA LYS A 292 30.56 115.83 -8.28
C LYS A 292 29.95 117.07 -8.90
N GLU A 293 28.66 117.05 -9.22
CA GLU A 293 27.91 118.20 -9.75
C GLU A 293 27.88 119.34 -8.73
N ARG A 294 27.54 119.04 -7.47
CA ARG A 294 27.59 120.02 -6.36
C ARG A 294 28.99 120.59 -6.16
N LEU A 295 30.04 119.77 -6.29
CA LEU A 295 31.42 120.22 -6.17
C LEU A 295 31.80 121.10 -7.37
N SER A 296 31.40 120.74 -8.60
CA SER A 296 31.61 121.57 -9.78
C SER A 296 30.84 122.90 -9.73
N GLY A 297 29.61 122.87 -9.21
CA GLY A 297 28.79 124.05 -8.97
C GLY A 297 29.42 124.95 -7.92
N ALA A 298 29.86 124.39 -6.79
CA ALA A 298 30.57 125.14 -5.75
C ALA A 298 31.92 125.70 -6.25
N THR A 299 32.65 125.00 -7.12
CA THR A 299 33.86 125.55 -7.74
C THR A 299 33.54 126.68 -8.70
N ALA A 300 32.49 126.56 -9.51
CA ALA A 300 32.04 127.63 -10.39
C ALA A 300 31.55 128.85 -9.58
N ASP A 301 30.82 128.64 -8.49
CA ASP A 301 30.41 129.70 -7.56
C ASP A 301 31.63 130.37 -6.92
N LEU A 302 32.67 129.61 -6.57
CA LEU A 302 33.93 130.17 -6.06
C LEU A 302 34.69 130.95 -7.13
N GLU A 303 34.68 130.51 -8.39
CA GLU A 303 35.23 131.26 -9.51
C GLU A 303 34.47 132.57 -9.74
N VAL A 304 33.14 132.54 -9.73
CA VAL A 304 32.30 133.74 -9.82
C VAL A 304 32.52 134.67 -8.62
N LEU A 305 32.69 134.13 -7.40
CA LEU A 305 33.02 134.92 -6.22
C LEU A 305 34.45 135.49 -6.29
N ALA A 306 35.39 134.76 -6.88
CA ALA A 306 36.75 135.25 -7.14
C ALA A 306 36.73 136.36 -8.19
N GLU A 307 36.01 136.21 -9.30
CA GLU A 307 35.80 137.25 -10.30
C GLU A 307 35.06 138.46 -9.74
N ALA A 308 34.05 138.25 -8.89
CA ALA A 308 33.33 139.32 -8.21
C ALA A 308 34.24 140.04 -7.19
N ARG A 309 35.16 139.31 -6.55
CA ARG A 309 36.17 139.89 -5.68
C ARG A 309 37.21 140.67 -6.49
N ASP A 310 37.71 140.14 -7.60
CA ASP A 310 38.66 140.82 -8.47
C ASP A 310 38.04 142.06 -9.09
N LYS A 311 36.75 141.98 -9.45
CA LYS A 311 35.95 143.13 -9.86
C LYS A 311 35.72 144.10 -8.72
N ALA A 312 35.45 143.66 -7.50
CA ALA A 312 35.33 144.54 -6.35
C ALA A 312 36.68 145.18 -5.95
N GLU A 313 37.81 144.49 -6.14
CA GLU A 313 39.16 145.03 -5.98
C GLU A 313 39.50 146.02 -7.12
N GLY A 314 39.04 145.72 -8.34
CA GLY A 314 39.05 146.62 -9.50
C GLY A 314 38.23 147.87 -9.25
N ASP A 315 36.95 147.74 -8.88
CA ASP A 315 36.03 148.82 -8.51
C ASP A 315 36.54 149.60 -7.30
N ALA A 316 37.21 148.96 -6.33
CA ALA A 316 37.85 149.66 -5.22
C ALA A 316 39.10 150.44 -5.66
N SER A 317 39.83 149.95 -6.68
CA SER A 317 40.95 150.67 -7.29
C SER A 317 40.47 151.82 -8.18
N GLU A 318 39.36 151.63 -8.90
CA GLU A 318 38.67 152.65 -9.69
C GLU A 318 37.99 153.68 -8.79
N LEU A 319 37.39 153.29 -7.66
CA LEU A 319 36.85 154.24 -6.66
C LEU A 319 37.97 155.02 -5.96
N ARG A 320 39.16 154.44 -5.78
CA ARG A 320 40.35 155.18 -5.30
C ARG A 320 40.93 156.11 -6.37
N ALA A 321 40.79 155.80 -7.65
CA ALA A 321 41.15 156.69 -8.75
C ALA A 321 40.09 157.80 -8.96
N ALA A 322 38.81 157.44 -8.93
CA ALA A 322 37.66 158.32 -9.02
C ALA A 322 37.52 159.24 -7.80
N LEU A 323 37.91 158.81 -6.59
CA LEU A 323 38.02 159.73 -5.44
C LEU A 323 39.13 160.78 -5.63
N ARG A 324 40.18 160.48 -6.40
CA ARG A 324 41.20 161.47 -6.79
C ARG A 324 40.75 162.37 -7.95
N ASP A 325 39.91 161.87 -8.84
CA ASP A 325 39.39 162.63 -9.98
C ASP A 325 38.10 163.42 -9.64
N VAL A 326 37.32 163.03 -8.63
CA VAL A 326 36.13 163.75 -8.12
C VAL A 326 36.53 164.91 -7.20
N GLU A 327 37.65 164.84 -6.50
CA GLU A 327 38.26 166.01 -5.83
C GLU A 327 38.79 167.05 -6.84
N ALA A 328 39.06 166.65 -8.10
CA ALA A 328 39.53 167.53 -9.18
C ALA A 328 38.44 168.00 -10.17
N SER A 329 37.24 167.39 -10.15
CA SER A 329 36.15 167.68 -11.10
C SER A 329 34.88 168.27 -10.45
N LEU A 330 34.95 168.69 -9.19
CA LEU A 330 33.91 169.48 -8.53
C LEU A 330 34.00 171.00 -8.82
N GLU A 331 35.02 171.44 -9.59
CA GLU A 331 35.21 172.85 -10.02
C GLU A 331 34.81 173.14 -11.48
N LEU A 332 34.35 172.15 -12.25
CA LEU A 332 33.97 172.35 -13.66
C LEU A 332 32.59 171.78 -13.97
N ALA A 333 31.59 172.62 -13.69
CA ALA A 333 30.34 172.74 -14.45
C ALA A 333 29.47 171.47 -14.54
N GLU A 334 28.34 171.42 -13.82
CA GLU A 334 27.11 172.06 -14.30
C GLU A 334 26.98 172.05 -15.85
N GLY A 335 26.50 170.93 -16.39
CA GLY A 335 26.26 170.75 -17.81
C GLY A 335 25.18 169.71 -18.10
N ARG A 336 23.94 170.11 -17.92
CA ARG A 336 22.69 169.48 -18.38
C ARG A 336 22.82 168.37 -19.45
N ALA A 337 22.25 167.22 -19.11
CA ALA A 337 21.14 166.56 -19.81
C ALA A 337 21.17 166.47 -21.34
N LEU A 338 21.20 165.23 -21.88
CA LEU A 338 20.10 164.67 -22.70
C LEU A 338 20.42 163.28 -23.26
N GLN A 339 19.37 162.46 -23.33
CA GLN A 339 19.13 161.30 -24.23
C GLN A 339 19.76 159.98 -23.77
N LEU A 340 19.00 159.03 -23.17
CA LEU A 340 17.89 158.29 -23.78
C LEU A 340 18.16 157.92 -25.23
N VAL A 341 19.16 157.05 -25.41
CA VAL A 341 19.37 156.27 -26.63
C VAL A 341 19.54 154.81 -26.21
N ASP A 342 18.56 154.04 -26.63
CA ASP A 342 18.62 152.60 -26.92
C ASP A 342 18.26 151.59 -25.84
N GLU A 343 16.99 151.69 -25.42
CA GLU A 343 16.08 150.58 -25.08
C GLU A 343 15.86 149.57 -26.25
N ARG A 344 16.92 149.18 -26.98
CA ARG A 344 16.81 148.27 -28.14
C ARG A 344 17.17 146.80 -27.82
N GLY A 345 17.72 146.53 -26.64
CA GLY A 345 18.20 145.19 -26.25
C GLY A 345 17.14 144.22 -25.70
N SER A 346 15.97 144.68 -25.27
CA SER A 346 15.03 143.86 -24.49
C SER A 346 14.03 143.02 -25.31
N LEU A 347 14.02 143.15 -26.65
CA LEU A 347 13.11 142.39 -27.53
C LEU A 347 13.77 141.25 -28.31
N SER A 348 15.10 141.10 -28.26
CA SER A 348 15.81 140.02 -28.98
C SER A 348 15.83 138.68 -28.20
N SER A 349 15.80 138.70 -26.87
CA SER A 349 15.89 137.49 -26.04
C SER A 349 14.59 136.67 -25.95
N ARG A 350 13.47 137.23 -26.41
CA ARG A 350 12.14 136.59 -26.35
C ARG A 350 11.78 135.80 -27.60
N LEU A 351 12.56 135.94 -28.68
CA LEU A 351 12.39 135.15 -29.91
C LEU A 351 13.26 133.89 -29.94
N GLU A 352 14.37 133.83 -29.19
CA GLU A 352 15.22 132.63 -29.08
C GLU A 352 14.63 131.55 -28.16
N THR A 353 13.81 131.94 -27.18
CA THR A 353 13.16 130.99 -26.27
C THR A 353 12.05 130.16 -26.94
N MET A 354 11.38 130.69 -27.97
CA MET A 354 10.34 129.93 -28.68
C MET A 354 10.89 128.92 -29.72
N PHE A 355 12.15 129.04 -30.14
CA PHE A 355 12.77 128.07 -31.07
C PHE A 355 13.38 126.85 -30.35
N GLY A 356 13.74 126.96 -29.07
CA GLY A 356 14.23 125.84 -28.26
C GLY A 356 13.14 124.82 -27.88
N GLU A 357 11.91 125.28 -27.66
CA GLU A 357 10.79 124.42 -27.23
C GLU A 357 10.25 123.52 -28.36
N LEU A 358 10.50 123.86 -29.63
CA LEU A 358 10.16 123.01 -30.79
C LEU A 358 11.17 121.88 -31.07
N ALA A 359 12.42 122.01 -30.60
CA ALA A 359 13.43 120.94 -30.72
C ALA A 359 13.18 119.80 -29.71
N LEU A 360 12.71 120.12 -28.51
CA LEU A 360 12.35 119.16 -27.43
C LEU A 360 11.15 118.26 -27.78
N LEU A 361 10.24 118.72 -28.65
CA LEU A 361 9.10 117.92 -29.14
C LEU A 361 9.47 116.95 -30.27
N SER A 362 10.64 117.10 -30.90
CA SER A 362 11.13 116.16 -31.92
C SER A 362 11.96 115.01 -31.32
N ALA A 363 12.67 115.26 -30.21
CA ALA A 363 13.42 114.23 -29.47
C ALA A 363 12.50 113.23 -28.75
N THR A 364 11.40 113.71 -28.16
CA THR A 364 10.39 112.86 -27.49
C THR A 364 9.62 111.94 -28.44
N ARG A 365 9.56 112.28 -29.74
CA ARG A 365 8.98 111.41 -30.77
C ARG A 365 9.92 110.28 -31.20
N ALA A 366 11.22 110.54 -31.28
CA ALA A 366 12.23 109.51 -31.59
C ALA A 366 12.37 108.48 -30.44
N ASP A 367 12.28 108.92 -29.18
CA ASP A 367 12.31 108.03 -28.02
C ASP A 367 11.03 107.17 -27.90
N ALA A 368 9.88 107.71 -28.31
CA ALA A 368 8.63 106.95 -28.37
C ALA A 368 8.63 105.89 -29.48
N GLU A 369 9.21 106.20 -30.65
CA GLU A 369 9.36 105.23 -31.75
C GLU A 369 10.39 104.13 -31.41
N SER A 370 11.47 104.47 -30.69
CA SER A 370 12.43 103.51 -30.14
C SER A 370 11.79 102.58 -29.09
N SER A 371 11.00 103.14 -28.16
CA SER A 371 10.29 102.36 -27.14
C SER A 371 9.23 101.42 -27.74
N LEU A 372 8.58 101.84 -28.84
CA LEU A 372 7.63 101.00 -29.56
C LEU A 372 8.33 99.82 -30.26
N ALA A 373 9.53 100.03 -30.81
CA ALA A 373 10.34 98.97 -31.41
C ALA A 373 10.83 97.95 -30.36
N VAL A 374 11.22 98.41 -29.16
CA VAL A 374 11.59 97.53 -28.04
C VAL A 374 10.39 96.71 -27.58
N LEU A 375 9.22 97.33 -27.41
CA LEU A 375 7.99 96.62 -27.03
C LEU A 375 7.52 95.62 -28.09
N GLN A 376 7.71 95.92 -29.38
CA GLN A 376 7.42 94.98 -30.46
C GLN A 376 8.39 93.79 -30.47
N SER A 377 9.67 94.04 -30.19
CA SER A 377 10.70 93.01 -30.01
C SER A 377 10.38 92.11 -28.81
N GLU A 378 10.04 92.70 -27.66
CA GLU A 378 9.65 91.96 -26.45
C GLU A 378 8.37 91.15 -26.67
N HIS A 379 7.39 91.70 -27.40
CA HIS A 379 6.17 90.97 -27.74
C HIS A 379 6.46 89.80 -28.68
N GLN A 380 7.30 89.98 -29.70
CA GLN A 380 7.74 88.89 -30.57
C GLN A 380 8.47 87.80 -29.80
N GLN A 381 9.42 88.17 -28.95
CA GLN A 381 10.15 87.24 -28.10
C GLN A 381 9.21 86.49 -27.14
N ALA A 382 8.23 87.17 -26.53
CA ALA A 382 7.21 86.55 -25.70
C ALA A 382 6.33 85.56 -26.48
N THR A 383 5.96 85.89 -27.73
CA THR A 383 5.20 84.96 -28.59
C THR A 383 6.01 83.74 -29.00
N GLU A 384 7.30 83.90 -29.26
CA GLU A 384 8.21 82.78 -29.57
C GLU A 384 8.43 81.88 -28.34
N THR A 385 8.61 82.46 -27.14
CA THR A 385 8.73 81.68 -25.90
C THR A 385 7.44 80.95 -25.57
N ASN A 386 6.27 81.58 -25.80
CA ASN A 386 4.98 80.93 -25.60
C ASN A 386 4.76 79.81 -26.61
N ARG A 387 5.17 80.00 -27.87
CA ARG A 387 5.11 78.97 -28.90
C ARG A 387 6.00 77.77 -28.56
N ALA A 388 7.25 78.00 -28.17
CA ALA A 388 8.17 76.95 -27.74
C ALA A 388 7.65 76.22 -26.50
N GLY A 389 7.07 76.93 -25.54
CA GLY A 389 6.41 76.33 -24.38
C GLY A 389 5.19 75.48 -24.77
N HIS A 390 4.42 75.91 -25.77
CA HIS A 390 3.29 75.12 -26.27
C HIS A 390 3.74 73.85 -26.99
N GLU A 391 4.79 73.92 -27.80
CA GLU A 391 5.39 72.76 -28.49
C GLU A 391 5.93 71.74 -27.47
N GLN A 392 6.61 72.19 -26.41
CA GLN A 392 7.07 71.31 -25.31
C GLN A 392 5.92 70.66 -24.53
N LEU A 393 4.85 71.40 -24.26
CA LEU A 393 3.66 70.84 -23.60
C LEU A 393 2.97 69.81 -24.51
N GLN A 394 2.95 70.03 -25.81
CA GLN A 394 2.35 69.13 -26.78
C GLN A 394 3.15 67.82 -26.88
N GLU A 395 4.48 67.91 -26.96
CA GLU A 395 5.37 66.74 -26.90
C GLU A 395 5.17 65.95 -25.59
N ARG A 396 5.05 66.65 -24.45
CA ARG A 396 4.80 66.00 -23.16
C ARG A 396 3.44 65.31 -23.07
N VAL A 397 2.41 65.86 -23.71
CA VAL A 397 1.09 65.22 -23.79
C VAL A 397 1.17 63.95 -24.63
N GLU A 398 1.86 63.98 -25.77
CA GLU A 398 2.06 62.80 -26.63
C GLU A 398 2.84 61.69 -25.90
N GLU A 399 3.87 62.04 -25.12
CA GLU A 399 4.59 61.08 -24.27
C GLU A 399 3.67 60.43 -23.23
N LEU A 400 2.86 61.24 -22.52
CA LEU A 400 1.95 60.73 -21.49
C LEU A 400 0.83 59.86 -22.09
N GLU A 401 0.36 60.18 -23.30
CA GLU A 401 -0.58 59.33 -24.03
C GLU A 401 0.05 58.00 -24.43
N ALA A 402 1.31 58.00 -24.88
CA ALA A 402 2.04 56.78 -25.18
C ALA A 402 2.26 55.91 -23.92
N GLU A 403 2.64 56.50 -22.79
CA GLU A 403 2.76 55.81 -21.49
C GLU A 403 1.42 55.21 -21.05
N ARG A 404 0.32 55.98 -21.18
CA ARG A 404 -1.03 55.49 -20.88
C ARG A 404 -1.40 54.29 -21.76
N TYR A 405 -1.10 54.34 -23.05
CA TYR A 405 -1.33 53.21 -23.96
C TYR A 405 -0.56 51.96 -23.54
N GLN A 406 0.72 52.11 -23.17
CA GLN A 406 1.55 51.01 -22.69
C GLN A 406 1.01 50.42 -21.38
N LEU A 407 0.56 51.26 -20.45
CA LEU A 407 -0.06 50.81 -19.20
C LEU A 407 -1.36 50.05 -19.45
N THR A 408 -2.22 50.54 -20.36
CA THR A 408 -3.46 49.83 -20.73
C THR A 408 -3.17 48.46 -21.34
N ALA A 409 -2.21 48.37 -22.27
CA ALA A 409 -1.81 47.09 -22.86
C ALA A 409 -1.28 46.11 -21.81
N ARG A 410 -0.51 46.60 -20.83
CA ARG A 410 0.02 45.77 -19.73
C ARG A 410 -1.08 45.31 -18.79
N THR A 411 -2.09 46.14 -18.49
CA THR A 411 -3.26 45.70 -17.72
C THR A 411 -4.09 44.66 -18.46
N ASP A 412 -4.25 44.79 -19.78
CA ASP A 412 -4.98 43.79 -20.58
C ASP A 412 -4.23 42.45 -20.61
N GLU A 413 -2.91 42.48 -20.71
CA GLU A 413 -2.07 41.27 -20.62
C GLU A 413 -2.20 40.59 -19.25
N LEU A 414 -2.14 41.37 -18.16
CA LEU A 414 -2.33 40.84 -16.80
C LEU A 414 -3.73 40.26 -16.60
N ASN A 415 -4.77 40.92 -17.13
CA ASN A 415 -6.13 40.41 -17.09
C ASN A 415 -6.30 39.12 -17.90
N ALA A 416 -5.63 38.99 -19.04
CA ALA A 416 -5.61 37.74 -19.81
C ALA A 416 -4.94 36.61 -19.03
N ARG A 417 -3.79 36.86 -18.40
CA ARG A 417 -3.09 35.89 -17.53
C ARG A 417 -3.94 35.51 -16.31
N LEU A 418 -4.67 36.45 -15.73
CA LEU A 418 -5.54 36.17 -14.59
C LEU A 418 -6.73 35.29 -14.98
N LYS A 419 -7.28 35.47 -16.20
CA LYS A 419 -8.31 34.57 -16.75
C LYS A 419 -7.79 33.15 -16.96
N THR A 420 -6.57 32.97 -17.46
CA THR A 420 -6.00 31.62 -17.63
C THR A 420 -5.77 30.94 -16.29
N VAL A 421 -5.22 31.66 -15.29
CA VAL A 421 -5.02 31.11 -13.94
C VAL A 421 -6.35 30.73 -13.27
N LEU A 422 -7.41 31.52 -13.46
CA LEU A 422 -8.74 31.16 -12.96
C LEU A 422 -9.32 29.93 -13.66
N ALA A 423 -9.10 29.78 -14.96
CA ALA A 423 -9.51 28.59 -15.70
C ALA A 423 -8.78 27.34 -15.20
N ASP A 424 -7.46 27.44 -14.98
CA ASP A 424 -6.64 26.35 -14.43
C ASP A 424 -7.06 25.99 -13.01
N ALA A 425 -7.37 26.98 -12.16
CA ALA A 425 -7.86 26.75 -10.79
C ALA A 425 -9.23 26.05 -10.77
N ASN A 426 -10.12 26.39 -11.71
CA ASN A 426 -11.41 25.71 -11.84
C ASN A 426 -11.23 24.26 -12.32
N ARG A 427 -10.33 24.02 -13.30
CA ARG A 427 -9.96 22.68 -13.75
C ARG A 427 -9.40 21.83 -12.62
N ALA A 428 -8.56 22.40 -11.76
CA ALA A 428 -8.01 21.72 -10.59
C ALA A 428 -9.12 21.31 -9.60
N ARG A 429 -10.11 22.17 -9.35
CA ARG A 429 -11.27 21.84 -8.50
C ARG A 429 -12.15 20.74 -9.09
N GLU A 430 -12.35 20.73 -10.41
CA GLU A 430 -13.07 19.65 -11.09
C GLU A 430 -12.36 18.31 -10.89
N LEU A 431 -11.03 18.28 -11.07
CA LEU A 431 -10.22 17.08 -10.83
C LEU A 431 -10.23 16.63 -9.36
N GLU A 432 -10.23 17.56 -8.40
CA GLU A 432 -10.39 17.23 -6.97
C GLU A 432 -11.75 16.58 -6.70
N GLN A 433 -12.83 17.09 -7.30
CA GLN A 433 -14.16 16.49 -7.15
C GLN A 433 -14.24 15.10 -7.78
N GLU A 434 -13.64 14.89 -8.94
CA GLU A 434 -13.53 13.58 -9.58
C GLU A 434 -12.73 12.59 -8.70
N LEU A 435 -11.63 13.03 -8.08
CA LEU A 435 -10.84 12.22 -7.16
C LEU A 435 -11.61 11.85 -5.89
N ILE A 436 -12.43 12.76 -5.35
CA ILE A 436 -13.29 12.46 -4.19
C ILE A 436 -14.33 11.41 -4.58
N ALA A 437 -15.02 11.58 -5.72
CA ALA A 437 -16.01 10.62 -6.19
C ALA A 437 -15.40 9.23 -6.44
N ALA A 438 -14.21 9.17 -7.06
CA ALA A 438 -13.49 7.91 -7.28
C ALA A 438 -13.08 7.22 -5.97
N ARG A 439 -12.74 7.98 -4.93
CA ARG A 439 -12.44 7.43 -3.60
C ARG A 439 -13.68 6.85 -2.93
N GLU A 440 -14.81 7.55 -3.00
CA GLU A 440 -16.08 7.04 -2.47
C GLU A 440 -16.52 5.75 -3.17
N GLU A 441 -16.33 5.66 -4.49
CA GLU A 441 -16.60 4.43 -5.25
C GLU A 441 -15.66 3.29 -4.84
N ALA A 442 -14.36 3.57 -4.69
CA ALA A 442 -13.37 2.58 -4.24
C ALA A 442 -13.65 2.07 -2.83
N ASP A 443 -14.05 2.95 -1.90
CA ASP A 443 -14.42 2.56 -0.54
C ASP A 443 -15.74 1.77 -0.53
N GLY A 444 -16.69 2.11 -1.40
CA GLY A 444 -17.90 1.31 -1.62
C GLY A 444 -17.59 -0.11 -2.12
N LEU A 445 -16.66 -0.25 -3.07
CA LEU A 445 -16.20 -1.56 -3.55
C LEU A 445 -15.44 -2.34 -2.47
N ARG A 446 -14.62 -1.69 -1.65
CA ARG A 446 -13.95 -2.33 -0.51
C ARG A 446 -14.96 -2.88 0.50
N ALA A 447 -15.98 -2.11 0.84
CA ALA A 447 -17.03 -2.57 1.75
C ALA A 447 -17.79 -3.79 1.18
N GLN A 448 -18.07 -3.81 -0.13
CA GLN A 448 -18.66 -4.98 -0.78
C GLN A 448 -17.74 -6.21 -0.73
N LEU A 449 -16.44 -6.01 -0.90
CA LEU A 449 -15.46 -7.07 -0.86
C LEU A 449 -15.30 -7.64 0.56
N GLU A 450 -15.36 -6.78 1.58
CA GLU A 450 -15.35 -7.19 2.99
C GLU A 450 -16.58 -8.06 3.33
N VAL A 451 -17.78 -7.64 2.92
CA VAL A 451 -19.01 -8.45 3.08
C VAL A 451 -18.89 -9.79 2.35
N ALA A 452 -18.35 -9.80 1.13
CA ALA A 452 -18.15 -11.04 0.39
C ALA A 452 -17.13 -11.96 1.08
N THR A 453 -16.05 -11.41 1.66
CA THR A 453 -15.09 -12.20 2.43
C THR A 453 -15.72 -12.80 3.68
N ASP A 454 -16.52 -12.02 4.42
CA ASP A 454 -17.23 -12.49 5.61
C ASP A 454 -18.20 -13.62 5.29
N GLU A 455 -18.96 -13.49 4.19
CA GLU A 455 -19.84 -14.57 3.71
C GLU A 455 -19.05 -15.84 3.35
N THR A 456 -17.87 -15.71 2.75
CA THR A 456 -17.04 -16.88 2.43
C THR A 456 -16.43 -17.52 3.67
N THR A 457 -16.03 -16.73 4.68
CA THR A 457 -15.54 -17.26 5.96
C THR A 457 -16.65 -17.96 6.72
N ASP A 458 -17.87 -17.43 6.72
CA ASP A 458 -19.04 -18.06 7.31
C ASP A 458 -19.40 -19.37 6.61
N LYS A 459 -19.41 -19.38 5.26
CA LYS A 459 -19.59 -20.62 4.48
C LYS A 459 -18.52 -21.65 4.80
N ARG A 460 -17.26 -21.23 4.93
CA ARG A 460 -16.15 -22.12 5.30
C ARG A 460 -16.32 -22.68 6.71
N ALA A 461 -16.72 -21.86 7.68
CA ALA A 461 -16.99 -22.30 9.05
C ALA A 461 -18.12 -23.34 9.09
N ARG A 462 -19.24 -23.09 8.39
CA ARG A 462 -20.35 -24.04 8.26
C ARG A 462 -19.92 -25.37 7.61
N LEU A 463 -19.08 -25.31 6.58
CA LEU A 463 -18.54 -26.51 5.94
C LEU A 463 -17.60 -27.29 6.87
N GLN A 464 -16.77 -26.61 7.67
CA GLN A 464 -15.92 -27.25 8.68
C GLN A 464 -16.75 -27.89 9.80
N GLU A 465 -17.79 -27.21 10.28
CA GLU A 465 -18.73 -27.75 11.26
C GLU A 465 -19.41 -29.01 10.72
N ARG A 466 -19.94 -28.95 9.50
CA ARG A 466 -20.56 -30.11 8.84
C ARG A 466 -19.59 -31.28 8.65
N LEU A 467 -18.33 -31.00 8.33
CA LEU A 467 -17.29 -32.01 8.21
C LEU A 467 -16.97 -32.63 9.58
N SER A 468 -17.00 -31.84 10.65
CA SER A 468 -16.85 -32.34 12.01
C SER A 468 -18.03 -33.22 12.45
N GLU A 469 -19.27 -32.86 12.09
CA GLU A 469 -20.46 -33.69 12.30
C GLU A 469 -20.35 -35.03 11.57
N LEU A 470 -20.04 -35.00 10.26
CA LEU A 470 -19.86 -36.22 9.47
C LEU A 470 -18.75 -37.12 10.03
N LYS A 471 -17.68 -36.55 10.57
CA LYS A 471 -16.63 -37.31 11.26
C LYS A 471 -17.14 -37.96 12.54
N ARG A 472 -17.96 -37.27 13.33
CA ARG A 472 -18.60 -37.82 14.54
C ARG A 472 -19.60 -38.92 14.18
N GLU A 473 -20.44 -38.70 13.18
CA GLU A 473 -21.39 -39.70 12.67
C GLU A 473 -20.65 -40.96 12.19
N ARG A 474 -19.57 -40.80 11.42
CA ARG A 474 -18.73 -41.92 10.97
C ARG A 474 -18.07 -42.65 12.14
N ALA A 475 -17.56 -41.92 13.14
CA ALA A 475 -16.97 -42.53 14.33
C ALA A 475 -18.01 -43.33 15.12
N SER A 476 -19.22 -42.78 15.29
CA SER A 476 -20.36 -43.48 15.92
C SER A 476 -20.71 -44.75 15.16
N ALA A 477 -20.86 -44.67 13.82
CA ALA A 477 -21.18 -45.83 13.00
C ALA A 477 -20.10 -46.94 13.06
N LEU A 478 -18.83 -46.56 13.21
CA LEU A 478 -17.74 -47.53 13.41
C LEU A 478 -17.80 -48.18 14.80
N VAL A 479 -18.18 -47.44 15.84
CA VAL A 479 -18.42 -48.02 17.18
C VAL A 479 -19.60 -48.98 17.13
N ASP A 480 -20.75 -48.57 16.58
CA ASP A 480 -21.92 -49.43 16.43
C ASP A 480 -21.59 -50.69 15.60
N SER A 481 -20.78 -50.55 14.54
CA SER A 481 -20.33 -51.69 13.75
C SER A 481 -19.45 -52.65 14.57
N ARG A 482 -18.57 -52.12 15.44
CA ARG A 482 -17.72 -52.94 16.31
C ARG A 482 -18.51 -53.63 17.41
N GLU A 483 -19.51 -52.95 17.97
CA GLU A 483 -20.42 -53.54 18.94
C GLU A 483 -21.22 -54.68 18.31
N ARG A 484 -21.75 -54.49 17.09
CA ARG A 484 -22.43 -55.56 16.35
C ARG A 484 -21.51 -56.74 16.01
N THR A 485 -20.24 -56.50 15.68
CA THR A 485 -19.29 -57.62 15.47
C THR A 485 -18.97 -58.33 16.79
N ALA A 486 -18.81 -57.59 17.88
CA ALA A 486 -18.58 -58.17 19.20
C ALA A 486 -19.80 -58.96 19.71
N GLU A 487 -21.02 -58.50 19.44
CA GLU A 487 -22.25 -59.26 19.70
C GLU A 487 -22.28 -60.55 18.89
N ARG A 488 -21.98 -60.49 17.58
CA ARG A 488 -21.90 -61.71 16.75
C ARG A 488 -20.84 -62.69 17.24
N GLU A 489 -19.69 -62.20 17.71
CA GLU A 489 -18.63 -63.05 18.30
C GLU A 489 -19.08 -63.68 19.62
N ARG A 490 -19.81 -62.94 20.48
CA ARG A 490 -20.42 -63.51 21.70
C ARG A 490 -21.44 -64.57 21.35
N ASP A 491 -22.34 -64.28 20.42
CA ASP A 491 -23.36 -65.23 19.95
C ASP A 491 -22.70 -66.48 19.34
N ALA A 492 -21.60 -66.32 18.60
CA ALA A 492 -20.83 -67.43 18.05
C ALA A 492 -20.18 -68.29 19.15
N HIS A 493 -19.59 -67.67 20.18
CA HIS A 493 -19.03 -68.38 21.32
C HIS A 493 -20.11 -69.06 22.17
N GLU A 494 -21.28 -68.44 22.34
CA GLU A 494 -22.43 -69.06 22.99
C GLU A 494 -22.93 -70.27 22.19
N LEU A 495 -23.03 -70.16 20.86
CA LEU A 495 -23.37 -71.28 19.99
C LEU A 495 -22.34 -72.40 20.08
N GLU A 496 -21.04 -72.10 20.07
CA GLU A 496 -19.96 -73.07 20.23
C GLU A 496 -20.03 -73.76 21.60
N ARG A 497 -20.30 -73.00 22.66
CA ARG A 497 -20.53 -73.53 24.00
C ARG A 497 -21.72 -74.47 24.04
N VAL A 498 -22.87 -74.06 23.51
CA VAL A 498 -24.09 -74.89 23.45
C VAL A 498 -23.85 -76.15 22.61
N GLN A 499 -23.12 -76.05 21.51
CA GLN A 499 -22.71 -77.22 20.72
C GLN A 499 -21.82 -78.15 21.53
N SER A 500 -20.83 -77.62 22.26
CA SER A 500 -19.96 -78.43 23.13
C SER A 500 -20.76 -79.14 24.23
N GLU A 501 -21.69 -78.46 24.89
CA GLU A 501 -22.59 -79.03 25.90
C GLU A 501 -23.49 -80.10 25.30
N LEU A 502 -24.00 -79.88 24.08
CA LEU A 502 -24.83 -80.86 23.37
C LEU A 502 -24.02 -82.10 22.95
N THR A 503 -22.77 -81.94 22.50
CA THR A 503 -21.89 -83.08 22.22
C THR A 503 -21.52 -83.86 23.48
N HIS A 504 -21.34 -83.16 24.61
CA HIS A 504 -21.10 -83.79 25.90
C HIS A 504 -22.33 -84.58 26.36
N ALA A 505 -23.52 -83.98 26.33
CA ALA A 505 -24.78 -84.64 26.67
C ALA A 505 -25.07 -85.84 25.76
N ARG A 506 -24.72 -85.78 24.46
CA ARG A 506 -24.81 -86.94 23.56
C ARG A 506 -23.89 -88.07 24.01
N LYS A 507 -22.64 -87.79 24.37
CA LYS A 507 -21.71 -88.79 24.91
C LYS A 507 -22.22 -89.38 26.23
N GLU A 508 -22.76 -88.56 27.12
CA GLU A 508 -23.39 -89.05 28.36
C GLU A 508 -24.58 -89.97 28.07
N LEU A 509 -25.43 -89.63 27.10
CA LEU A 509 -26.53 -90.49 26.66
C LEU A 509 -26.04 -91.81 26.04
N GLU A 510 -24.98 -91.78 25.25
CA GLU A 510 -24.34 -93.00 24.71
C GLU A 510 -23.80 -93.90 25.82
N VAL A 511 -23.16 -93.32 26.85
CA VAL A 511 -22.69 -94.05 28.04
C VAL A 511 -23.87 -94.65 28.80
N LEU A 512 -24.92 -93.87 29.08
CA LEU A 512 -26.13 -94.35 29.75
C LEU A 512 -26.84 -95.45 28.95
N GLN A 513 -26.85 -95.36 27.61
CA GLN A 513 -27.36 -96.41 26.75
C GLN A 513 -26.52 -97.68 26.84
N ALA A 514 -25.20 -97.57 26.81
CA ALA A 514 -24.29 -98.71 26.99
C ALA A 514 -24.45 -99.35 28.38
N GLU A 515 -24.61 -98.56 29.44
CA GLU A 515 -24.90 -99.05 30.79
C GLU A 515 -26.26 -99.75 30.87
N LEU A 516 -27.29 -99.22 30.22
CA LEU A 516 -28.62 -99.83 30.16
C LEU A 516 -28.58 -101.16 29.38
N GLU A 517 -27.83 -101.23 28.28
CA GLU A 517 -27.62 -102.47 27.54
C GLU A 517 -26.84 -103.50 28.36
N ALA A 518 -25.79 -103.08 29.06
CA ALA A 518 -25.04 -103.93 29.98
C ALA A 518 -25.93 -104.44 31.13
N ALA A 519 -26.78 -103.58 31.71
CA ALA A 519 -27.74 -103.97 32.74
C ALA A 519 -28.79 -104.95 32.21
N ARG A 520 -29.28 -104.77 30.97
CA ARG A 520 -30.19 -105.72 30.31
C ARG A 520 -29.51 -107.06 30.03
N LEU A 521 -28.25 -107.06 29.63
CA LEU A 521 -27.47 -108.29 29.45
C LEU A 521 -27.26 -109.00 30.79
N SER A 522 -26.85 -108.28 31.83
CA SER A 522 -26.74 -108.81 33.19
C SER A 522 -28.07 -109.36 33.73
N GLN A 523 -29.19 -108.66 33.46
CA GLN A 523 -30.52 -109.16 33.82
C GLN A 523 -30.88 -110.43 33.06
N ARG A 524 -30.57 -110.51 31.76
CA ARG A 524 -30.75 -111.72 30.95
C ARG A 524 -29.92 -112.88 31.49
N GLU A 525 -28.65 -112.65 31.83
CA GLU A 525 -27.78 -113.64 32.47
C GLU A 525 -28.36 -114.10 33.81
N ALA A 526 -28.80 -113.18 34.67
CA ALA A 526 -29.44 -113.51 35.95
C ALA A 526 -30.72 -114.34 35.74
N THR A 527 -31.54 -114.01 34.74
CA THR A 527 -32.72 -114.81 34.40
C THR A 527 -32.36 -116.19 33.86
N LEU A 528 -31.30 -116.32 33.06
CA LEU A 528 -30.81 -117.61 32.57
C LEU A 528 -30.26 -118.47 33.72
N VAL A 529 -29.55 -117.87 34.68
CA VAL A 529 -29.11 -118.54 35.90
C VAL A 529 -30.31 -118.99 36.73
N ALA A 530 -31.33 -118.14 36.90
CA ALA A 530 -32.55 -118.50 37.62
C ALA A 530 -33.31 -119.65 36.93
N VAL A 531 -33.41 -119.64 35.60
CA VAL A 531 -33.99 -120.74 34.81
C VAL A 531 -33.17 -122.01 34.95
N ARG A 532 -31.83 -121.92 34.95
CA ARG A 532 -30.95 -123.07 35.16
C ARG A 532 -31.09 -123.64 36.57
N VAL A 533 -31.14 -122.81 37.61
CA VAL A 533 -31.37 -123.25 39.00
C VAL A 533 -32.77 -123.86 39.14
N ALA A 534 -33.79 -123.29 38.49
CA ALA A 534 -35.13 -123.88 38.45
C ALA A 534 -35.12 -125.24 37.74
N ALA A 535 -34.44 -125.37 36.60
CA ALA A 535 -34.29 -126.63 35.88
C ALA A 535 -33.49 -127.68 36.68
N GLU A 536 -32.42 -127.28 37.37
CA GLU A 536 -31.65 -128.15 38.28
C GLU A 536 -32.48 -128.57 39.50
N SER A 537 -33.31 -127.67 40.05
CA SER A 537 -34.23 -128.00 41.14
C SER A 537 -35.34 -128.95 40.69
N GLN A 538 -35.82 -128.81 39.45
CA GLN A 538 -36.82 -129.68 38.86
C GLN A 538 -36.24 -131.06 38.51
N ALA A 539 -35.02 -131.11 37.96
CA ALA A 539 -34.29 -132.36 37.76
C ALA A 539 -33.97 -133.06 39.09
N ASN A 540 -33.66 -132.32 40.16
CA ASN A 540 -33.50 -132.88 41.49
C ASN A 540 -34.83 -133.32 42.12
N ALA A 541 -35.94 -132.65 41.81
CA ALA A 541 -37.27 -133.07 42.24
C ALA A 541 -37.74 -134.34 41.50
N GLU A 542 -37.43 -134.45 40.21
CA GLU A 542 -37.66 -135.65 39.40
C GLU A 542 -36.76 -136.80 39.90
N ALA A 543 -35.48 -136.56 40.16
CA ALA A 543 -34.59 -137.57 40.76
C ALA A 543 -35.02 -137.97 42.19
N ALA A 544 -35.59 -137.04 42.97
CA ALA A 544 -36.15 -137.34 44.28
C ALA A 544 -37.48 -138.10 44.18
N SER A 545 -38.28 -137.85 43.15
CA SER A 545 -39.49 -138.60 42.82
C SER A 545 -39.12 -140.02 42.38
N ASP A 546 -38.14 -140.19 41.51
CA ASP A 546 -37.63 -141.49 41.07
C ASP A 546 -37.01 -142.29 42.23
N LEU A 547 -36.33 -141.60 43.17
CA LEU A 547 -35.84 -142.22 44.41
C LEU A 547 -36.97 -142.58 45.38
N TRP A 548 -38.07 -141.82 45.43
CA TRP A 548 -39.25 -142.17 46.21
C TRP A 548 -40.04 -143.31 45.57
N GLU A 549 -40.13 -143.36 44.25
CA GLU A 549 -40.77 -144.46 43.51
C GLU A 549 -39.95 -145.76 43.68
N ALA A 550 -38.61 -145.67 43.61
CA ALA A 550 -37.71 -146.79 43.91
C ALA A 550 -37.71 -147.22 45.39
N ALA A 551 -37.99 -146.31 46.33
CA ALA A 551 -38.15 -146.63 47.75
C ALA A 551 -39.53 -147.24 48.09
N SER A 552 -40.55 -146.98 47.28
CA SER A 552 -41.92 -147.46 47.51
C SER A 552 -42.17 -148.94 47.13
N GLU A 553 -41.26 -149.58 46.40
CA GLU A 553 -41.35 -151.02 46.07
C GLU A 553 -40.66 -151.94 47.10
N SER A 554 -40.09 -151.39 48.17
CA SER A 554 -39.35 -152.16 49.17
C SER A 554 -39.86 -151.92 50.61
N ARG A 555 -40.91 -152.68 50.94
CA ARG A 555 -41.07 -153.42 52.22
C ARG A 555 -41.68 -152.70 53.45
N PRO A 556 -42.13 -153.45 54.49
CA PRO A 556 -43.54 -153.49 54.86
C PRO A 556 -43.85 -153.05 56.31
N ALA A 557 -45.14 -152.84 56.56
CA ALA A 557 -45.90 -153.04 57.81
C ALA A 557 -45.23 -152.78 59.18
N GLY A 558 -45.71 -151.72 59.85
CA GLY A 558 -46.23 -151.88 61.23
C GLY A 558 -45.82 -150.87 62.30
N ARG A 559 -46.85 -150.17 62.83
CA ARG A 559 -47.02 -149.62 64.22
C ARG A 559 -46.07 -148.49 64.66
N LEU A 560 -46.42 -147.51 65.50
CA LEU A 560 -47.66 -146.97 66.11
C LEU A 560 -47.20 -145.69 66.86
N ALA A 561 -48.07 -144.67 66.88
CA ALA A 561 -48.33 -143.71 67.96
C ALA A 561 -47.25 -142.71 68.46
N GLY A 562 -47.57 -141.41 68.33
CA GLY A 562 -47.97 -140.60 69.50
C GLY A 562 -47.24 -139.28 69.80
N ARG A 563 -48.01 -138.17 69.78
CA ARG A 563 -47.88 -136.85 70.50
C ARG A 563 -46.66 -135.97 70.15
N ARG A 564 -46.78 -134.66 69.90
CA ARG A 564 -47.75 -133.62 70.30
C ARG A 564 -47.86 -132.55 69.21
#